data_AF-A0A1F4NZ25-F1
#
_entry.id   AF-A0A1F4NZ25-F1
#
_cell.length_a   1.000
_cell.length_b   1.000
_cell.length_c   1.000
_cell.angle_alpha   90.00
_cell.angle_beta   90.00
_cell.angle_gamma   90.00
#
_symmetry.space_group_name_H-M   'P 1'
#
loop_
_entity.id
_entity.type
_entity.pdbx_description
1 polymer ?
#
loop_
_entity_poly.entity_id
_entity_poly.type
_entity_poly.pdbx_seq_one_letter_code
_entity_poly.pdbx_strand_id
1 'polypeptide(L)'
;MQPGKQAGFTLIEMMISITIGLGILAGLVGVLAANSSNSRTNDRSSELMTNGRYALNTMKQELRQAGFRGYTWADPMTPGALGALTNECLETGATAGSFVSNIRQGIWGANNSNPFSASCIPDTSFSDGNDVLVVRRLAAIPATTLQTNTVYFHSSYSVGQIFRSTASPVTAPAFPDSPTPLATFAVETYVYYISPFTVSATEDPLIPALYRVALQSDGSMDRELVASGIEHMQIQYGEVIPGVQPTTQFFDTLTGSSTTTASSQWDSVNSVRIWLLARNETAEPSYANTNIYAMGDQVYDFSAAPDGFRRQLFTTVVQLRN
;
A
#
# COMPACT_ATOMS: atom_id res chain seq x y z
N MET A 1 65.16 -47.66 28.97
CA MET A 1 64.28 -46.51 28.73
C MET A 1 64.51 -45.53 29.87
N GLN A 2 65.28 -44.47 29.63
CA GLN A 2 65.54 -43.45 30.65
C GLN A 2 64.30 -42.52 30.68
N PRO A 3 63.65 -42.32 31.83
CA PRO A 3 62.55 -41.36 31.91
C PRO A 3 63.12 -39.97 31.67
N GLY A 4 62.68 -39.31 30.60
CA GLY A 4 63.02 -37.92 30.34
C GLY A 4 62.56 -37.07 31.52
N LYS A 5 63.47 -36.26 32.08
CA LYS A 5 63.12 -35.31 33.15
C LYS A 5 62.03 -34.37 32.62
N GLN A 6 60.83 -34.43 33.20
CA GLN A 6 59.81 -33.41 32.97
C GLN A 6 60.35 -32.07 33.48
N ALA A 7 60.64 -31.14 32.57
CA ALA A 7 60.85 -29.75 32.93
C ALA A 7 59.48 -29.20 33.38
N GLY A 8 59.33 -28.92 34.68
CA GLY A 8 58.14 -28.28 35.21
C GLY A 8 58.02 -26.86 34.66
N PHE A 9 56.81 -26.43 34.32
CA PHE A 9 56.53 -25.07 33.87
C PHE A 9 56.79 -24.08 34.99
N THR A 10 57.39 -22.94 34.64
CA THR A 10 57.55 -21.84 35.59
C THR A 10 56.22 -21.11 35.81
N LEU A 11 56.01 -20.58 37.01
CA LEU A 11 54.79 -19.84 37.34
C LEU A 11 54.58 -18.63 36.39
N ILE A 12 55.67 -18.05 35.90
CA ILE A 12 55.65 -16.94 34.94
C ILE A 12 55.22 -17.38 33.53
N GLU A 13 55.59 -18.57 33.06
CA GLU A 13 55.12 -19.11 31.76
C GLU A 13 53.62 -19.39 31.79
N MET A 14 53.09 -19.87 32.92
CA MET A 14 51.64 -20.05 33.10
C MET A 14 50.91 -18.71 33.10
N MET A 15 51.46 -17.68 33.76
CA MET A 15 50.88 -16.33 33.74
C MET A 15 50.87 -15.73 32.33
N ILE A 16 51.98 -15.85 31.59
CA ILE A 16 52.09 -15.34 30.21
C ILE A 16 51.10 -16.08 29.29
N SER A 17 51.04 -17.40 29.39
CA SER A 17 50.15 -18.22 28.54
C SER A 17 48.67 -17.92 28.78
N ILE A 18 48.27 -17.77 30.05
CA ILE A 18 46.89 -17.40 30.40
C ILE A 18 46.58 -15.98 29.89
N THR A 19 47.50 -15.04 30.04
CA THR A 19 47.30 -13.66 29.58
C THR A 19 47.14 -13.57 28.06
N ILE A 20 47.98 -14.27 27.31
CA ILE A 20 47.89 -14.35 25.84
C ILE A 20 46.59 -15.06 25.42
N GLY A 21 46.26 -16.17 26.06
CA GLY A 21 45.01 -16.90 25.81
C GLY A 21 43.77 -16.04 26.04
N LEU A 22 43.74 -15.28 27.13
CA LEU A 22 42.65 -14.36 27.44
C LEU A 22 42.55 -13.23 26.40
N GLY A 23 43.70 -12.69 25.95
CA GLY A 23 43.75 -11.66 24.91
C GLY A 23 43.19 -12.14 23.58
N ILE A 24 43.54 -13.37 23.15
CA ILE A 24 43.02 -13.97 21.92
C ILE A 24 41.52 -14.21 22.03
N LEU A 25 41.05 -14.76 23.17
CA LEU A 25 39.62 -14.99 23.40
C LEU A 25 38.82 -13.67 23.39
N ALA A 26 39.34 -12.62 24.01
CA ALA A 26 38.71 -11.30 23.99
C ALA A 26 38.62 -10.74 22.56
N GLY A 27 39.70 -10.88 21.76
CA GLY A 27 39.70 -10.49 20.35
C GLY A 27 38.66 -11.26 19.52
N LEU A 28 38.57 -12.58 19.70
CA LEU A 28 37.60 -13.43 19.01
C LEU A 28 36.15 -13.05 19.34
N VAL A 29 35.87 -12.82 20.63
CA VAL A 29 34.54 -12.37 21.09
C VAL A 29 34.19 -11.02 20.46
N GLY A 30 35.13 -10.08 20.39
CA GLY A 30 34.95 -8.79 19.73
C GLY A 30 34.59 -8.93 18.25
N VAL A 31 35.31 -9.78 17.50
CA VAL A 31 35.02 -10.06 16.08
C VAL A 31 33.64 -10.69 15.90
N LEU A 32 33.28 -11.67 16.75
CA LEU A 32 31.97 -12.33 16.67
C LEU A 32 30.83 -11.34 16.97
N ALA A 33 30.99 -10.49 17.98
CA ALA A 33 30.02 -9.46 18.33
C ALA A 33 29.83 -8.47 17.17
N ALA A 34 30.92 -7.96 16.59
CA ALA A 34 30.88 -7.08 15.43
C ALA A 34 30.19 -7.75 14.23
N ASN A 35 30.56 -8.99 13.90
CA ASN A 35 29.96 -9.73 12.80
C ASN A 35 28.46 -9.96 13.02
N SER A 36 28.04 -10.31 14.23
CA SER A 36 26.62 -10.48 14.56
C SER A 36 25.82 -9.19 14.42
N SER A 37 26.38 -8.05 14.82
CA SER A 37 25.74 -6.74 14.67
C SER A 37 25.62 -6.30 13.21
N ASN A 38 26.67 -6.56 12.41
CA ASN A 38 26.68 -6.28 10.98
C ASN A 38 25.67 -7.16 10.24
N SER A 39 25.59 -8.46 10.57
CA SER A 39 24.59 -9.37 10.00
C SER A 39 23.16 -8.86 10.24
N ARG A 40 22.82 -8.52 11.49
CA ARG A 40 21.49 -7.99 11.82
C ARG A 40 21.15 -6.70 11.07
N THR A 41 22.15 -5.82 10.89
CA THR A 41 21.98 -4.56 10.15
C THR A 41 21.74 -4.83 8.65
N ASN A 42 22.44 -5.80 8.08
CA ASN A 42 22.24 -6.24 6.70
C ASN A 42 20.86 -6.87 6.49
N ASP A 43 20.43 -7.73 7.43
CA ASP A 43 19.12 -8.38 7.37
C ASP A 43 17.98 -7.34 7.39
N ARG A 44 18.04 -6.37 8.31
CA ARG A 44 17.07 -5.26 8.39
C ARG A 44 17.04 -4.41 7.12
N SER A 45 18.19 -4.15 6.53
CA SER A 45 18.28 -3.39 5.28
C SER A 45 17.68 -4.17 4.10
N SER A 46 17.87 -5.50 4.08
CA SER A 46 17.28 -6.40 3.10
C SER A 46 15.75 -6.47 3.21
N GLU A 47 15.23 -6.57 4.42
CA GLU A 47 13.79 -6.56 4.70
C GLU A 47 13.15 -5.23 4.28
N LEU A 48 13.74 -4.10 4.68
CA LEU A 48 13.31 -2.76 4.26
C LEU A 48 13.23 -2.63 2.74
N MET A 49 14.25 -3.09 2.02
CA MET A 49 14.25 -3.06 0.55
C MET A 49 13.19 -3.99 -0.05
N THR A 50 12.99 -5.16 0.53
CA THR A 50 12.03 -6.15 0.05
C THR A 50 10.60 -5.64 0.25
N ASN A 51 10.26 -5.16 1.45
CA ASN A 51 8.94 -4.62 1.78
C ASN A 51 8.64 -3.36 0.96
N GLY A 52 9.59 -2.44 0.83
CA GLY A 52 9.45 -1.24 0.00
C GLY A 52 9.19 -1.56 -1.48
N ARG A 53 9.94 -2.50 -2.06
CA ARG A 53 9.73 -2.95 -3.45
C ARG A 53 8.42 -3.71 -3.63
N TYR A 54 8.05 -4.55 -2.67
CA TYR A 54 6.79 -5.28 -2.70
C TYR A 54 5.60 -4.32 -2.67
N ALA A 55 5.59 -3.38 -1.73
CA ALA A 55 4.56 -2.33 -1.62
C ALA A 55 4.38 -1.56 -2.94
N LEU A 56 5.49 -1.05 -3.50
CA LEU A 56 5.47 -0.27 -4.73
C LEU A 56 5.00 -1.10 -5.94
N ASN A 57 5.43 -2.36 -6.05
CA ASN A 57 5.03 -3.24 -7.14
C ASN A 57 3.55 -3.63 -7.07
N THR A 58 3.03 -3.91 -5.87
CA THR A 58 1.61 -4.20 -5.64
C THR A 58 0.76 -3.00 -6.06
N MET A 59 1.05 -1.80 -5.57
CA MET A 59 0.32 -0.59 -5.96
C MET A 59 0.40 -0.33 -7.47
N LYS A 60 1.58 -0.51 -8.07
CA LYS A 60 1.77 -0.34 -9.52
C LYS A 60 0.95 -1.33 -10.34
N GLN A 61 0.84 -2.58 -9.90
CA GLN A 61 0.05 -3.59 -10.58
C GLN A 61 -1.44 -3.21 -10.57
N GLU A 62 -1.97 -2.79 -9.42
CA GLU A 62 -3.35 -2.33 -9.31
C GLU A 62 -3.62 -1.08 -10.15
N LEU A 63 -2.74 -0.09 -10.10
CA LEU A 63 -2.87 1.15 -10.88
C LEU A 63 -2.87 0.91 -12.39
N ARG A 64 -2.12 -0.08 -12.89
CA ARG A 64 -2.11 -0.42 -14.32
C ARG A 64 -3.42 -1.01 -14.82
N GLN A 65 -4.26 -1.49 -13.92
CA GLN A 65 -5.59 -2.04 -14.21
C GLN A 65 -6.71 -1.11 -13.72
N ALA A 66 -6.36 0.03 -13.12
CA ALA A 66 -7.33 1.00 -12.65
C ALA A 66 -8.22 1.48 -13.79
N GLY A 67 -9.51 1.63 -13.51
CA GLY A 67 -10.50 2.04 -14.50
C GLY A 67 -10.86 0.96 -15.54
N PHE A 68 -10.33 -0.27 -15.43
CA PHE A 68 -10.75 -1.37 -16.29
C PHE A 68 -12.25 -1.71 -16.06
N ARG A 69 -13.05 -1.67 -17.13
CA ARG A 69 -14.52 -1.84 -17.13
C ARG A 69 -15.04 -3.02 -17.96
N GLY A 70 -14.19 -4.03 -18.17
CA GLY A 70 -14.59 -5.18 -18.98
C GLY A 70 -14.63 -4.81 -20.46
N TYR A 71 -15.80 -4.93 -21.09
CA TYR A 71 -15.95 -4.74 -22.54
C TYR A 71 -16.38 -3.33 -22.96
N THR A 72 -16.70 -2.44 -22.02
CA THR A 72 -17.19 -1.09 -22.32
C THR A 72 -16.24 0.00 -21.84
N TRP A 73 -16.19 1.12 -22.58
CA TRP A 73 -15.66 2.40 -22.10
C TRP A 73 -16.76 3.46 -21.91
N ALA A 74 -18.02 3.10 -22.20
CA ALA A 74 -19.15 3.96 -21.91
C ALA A 74 -19.33 4.12 -20.40
N ASP A 75 -19.86 5.28 -20.00
CA ASP A 75 -20.20 5.53 -18.61
C ASP A 75 -21.18 4.45 -18.11
N PRO A 76 -20.99 3.93 -16.89
CA PRO A 76 -21.92 2.99 -16.28
C PRO A 76 -23.34 3.53 -16.25
N MET A 77 -24.31 2.67 -16.56
CA MET A 77 -25.72 2.95 -16.32
C MET A 77 -25.98 3.11 -14.82
N THR A 78 -27.14 3.68 -14.47
CA THR A 78 -27.61 3.74 -13.10
C THR A 78 -27.48 2.38 -12.42
N PRO A 79 -26.82 2.29 -11.25
CA PRO A 79 -26.65 1.04 -10.52
C PRO A 79 -27.95 0.27 -10.34
N GLY A 80 -27.90 -1.05 -10.50
CA GLY A 80 -28.96 -1.93 -10.02
C GLY A 80 -29.06 -1.89 -8.50
N ALA A 81 -30.07 -2.54 -7.93
CA ALA A 81 -30.18 -2.66 -6.48
C ALA A 81 -28.94 -3.35 -5.89
N LEU A 82 -28.21 -2.67 -5.01
CA LEU A 82 -27.04 -3.24 -4.31
C LEU A 82 -27.40 -3.86 -2.95
N GLY A 83 -28.62 -3.60 -2.45
CA GLY A 83 -29.00 -3.95 -1.08
C GLY A 83 -28.27 -3.09 -0.05
N ALA A 84 -28.34 -3.51 1.21
CA ALA A 84 -27.56 -2.87 2.27
C ALA A 84 -26.09 -3.29 2.16
N LEU A 85 -25.21 -2.32 1.98
CA LEU A 85 -23.76 -2.51 2.11
C LEU A 85 -23.36 -2.14 3.55
N THR A 86 -22.37 -2.83 4.09
CA THR A 86 -21.83 -2.58 5.44
C THR A 86 -20.40 -2.08 5.34
N ASN A 87 -19.96 -1.24 6.28
CA ASN A 87 -18.58 -0.76 6.36
C ASN A 87 -18.01 -0.15 5.05
N GLU A 88 -18.80 0.55 4.26
CA GLU A 88 -18.29 1.23 3.06
C GLU A 88 -17.31 2.35 3.42
N CYS A 89 -16.36 2.66 2.53
CA CYS A 89 -15.51 3.84 2.65
C CYS A 89 -16.26 5.10 2.21
N LEU A 90 -17.11 5.62 3.09
CA LEU A 90 -17.92 6.81 2.81
C LEU A 90 -17.29 8.06 3.41
N GLU A 91 -17.19 9.09 2.58
CA GLU A 91 -16.95 10.47 3.02
C GLU A 91 -18.14 10.98 3.85
N THR A 92 -17.88 11.97 4.72
CA THR A 92 -18.94 12.56 5.54
C THR A 92 -20.08 13.12 4.66
N GLY A 93 -21.30 12.65 4.90
CA GLY A 93 -22.49 13.05 4.14
C GLY A 93 -22.72 12.29 2.83
N ALA A 94 -21.86 11.33 2.48
CA ALA A 94 -22.09 10.47 1.32
C ALA A 94 -23.26 9.50 1.55
N THR A 95 -23.98 9.17 0.48
CA THR A 95 -25.10 8.21 0.53
C THR A 95 -24.57 6.78 0.49
N ALA A 96 -25.17 5.86 1.26
CA ALA A 96 -24.83 4.45 1.21
C ALA A 96 -24.97 3.88 -0.22
N GLY A 97 -24.04 3.02 -0.62
CA GLY A 97 -23.92 2.47 -1.96
C GLY A 97 -23.17 3.35 -2.96
N SER A 98 -23.01 4.65 -2.69
CA SER A 98 -22.41 5.58 -3.67
C SER A 98 -20.92 5.34 -3.90
N PHE A 99 -20.17 4.87 -2.89
CA PHE A 99 -18.74 4.61 -3.03
C PHE A 99 -18.46 3.35 -3.86
N VAL A 100 -19.10 2.23 -3.50
CA VAL A 100 -18.91 0.94 -4.18
C VAL A 100 -19.49 0.97 -5.60
N SER A 101 -20.58 1.72 -5.82
CA SER A 101 -21.18 1.85 -7.15
C SER A 101 -20.43 2.77 -8.10
N ASN A 102 -19.55 3.65 -7.60
CA ASN A 102 -18.79 4.58 -8.42
C ASN A 102 -17.61 3.90 -9.13
N ILE A 103 -17.91 2.90 -9.97
CA ILE A 103 -16.88 2.30 -10.80
C ILE A 103 -16.36 3.33 -11.81
N ARG A 104 -17.17 4.31 -12.25
CA ARG A 104 -16.87 5.35 -13.27
C ARG A 104 -15.55 6.08 -13.01
N GLN A 105 -15.21 6.27 -11.75
CA GLN A 105 -13.93 6.84 -11.36
C GLN A 105 -12.94 5.72 -11.02
N GLY A 106 -12.04 5.41 -11.96
CA GLY A 106 -11.04 4.36 -11.81
C GLY A 106 -10.00 4.64 -10.73
N ILE A 107 -9.71 5.92 -10.47
CA ILE A 107 -8.80 6.37 -9.41
C ILE A 107 -9.33 7.63 -8.75
N TRP A 108 -9.00 7.79 -7.47
CA TRP A 108 -9.24 9.01 -6.70
C TRP A 108 -8.26 9.07 -5.53
N GLY A 109 -8.04 10.24 -4.95
CA GLY A 109 -7.32 10.31 -3.69
C GLY A 109 -7.42 11.64 -2.97
N ALA A 110 -7.03 11.60 -1.71
CA ALA A 110 -6.98 12.74 -0.81
C ALA A 110 -5.53 13.04 -0.42
N ASN A 111 -5.20 14.32 -0.40
CA ASN A 111 -3.89 14.83 0.00
C ASN A 111 -3.85 15.04 1.52
N ASN A 112 -2.88 14.42 2.21
CA ASN A 112 -2.57 14.64 3.62
C ASN A 112 -3.77 14.57 4.60
N SER A 113 -4.80 13.80 4.28
CA SER A 113 -6.04 13.74 5.06
C SER A 113 -6.75 12.40 4.91
N ASN A 114 -7.51 12.04 5.95
CA ASN A 114 -8.36 10.85 5.96
C ASN A 114 -9.82 11.21 5.69
N PRO A 115 -10.31 11.11 4.44
CA PRO A 115 -11.71 11.36 4.11
C PRO A 115 -12.66 10.29 4.66
N PHE A 116 -12.14 9.15 5.12
CA PHE A 116 -12.90 7.97 5.55
C PHE A 116 -12.84 7.74 7.07
N SER A 117 -12.48 8.77 7.84
CA SER A 117 -12.33 8.75 9.31
C SER A 117 -13.55 8.23 10.07
N ALA A 118 -14.75 8.57 9.59
CA ALA A 118 -16.02 8.16 10.17
C ALA A 118 -16.55 6.83 9.61
N SER A 119 -15.78 6.14 8.78
CA SER A 119 -16.21 4.92 8.09
C SER A 119 -15.14 3.83 8.09
N CYS A 120 -14.58 3.47 6.94
CA CYS A 120 -13.75 2.27 6.82
C CYS A 120 -12.31 2.43 7.34
N ILE A 121 -11.84 3.67 7.57
CA ILE A 121 -10.49 3.95 8.09
C ILE A 121 -10.65 4.85 9.32
N PRO A 122 -10.70 4.29 10.55
CA PRO A 122 -10.72 5.11 11.76
C PRO A 122 -9.44 5.96 11.90
N ASP A 123 -9.55 7.15 12.48
CA ASP A 123 -8.40 8.06 12.68
C ASP A 123 -7.26 7.42 13.47
N THR A 124 -7.57 6.54 14.42
CA THR A 124 -6.55 5.79 15.18
C THR A 124 -5.69 4.89 14.31
N SER A 125 -6.21 4.47 13.15
CA SER A 125 -5.53 3.58 12.22
C SER A 125 -4.86 4.33 11.09
N PHE A 126 -5.01 5.66 10.99
CA PHE A 126 -4.42 6.49 9.94
C PHE A 126 -3.24 7.29 10.51
N SER A 127 -2.14 7.37 9.76
CA SER A 127 -1.02 8.22 10.10
C SER A 127 -1.16 9.57 9.40
N ASP A 128 -1.35 10.64 10.17
CA ASP A 128 -1.51 12.01 9.66
C ASP A 128 -0.37 12.45 8.72
N GLY A 129 -0.70 13.34 7.76
CA GLY A 129 0.25 13.82 6.76
C GLY A 129 0.64 12.77 5.71
N ASN A 130 -0.20 11.76 5.51
CA ASN A 130 -0.11 10.80 4.42
C ASN A 130 -1.31 10.90 3.49
N ASP A 131 -1.13 10.40 2.28
CA ASP A 131 -2.20 10.38 1.29
C ASP A 131 -3.07 9.14 1.39
N VAL A 132 -4.27 9.26 0.83
CA VAL A 132 -5.17 8.14 0.58
C VAL A 132 -5.34 7.97 -0.92
N LEU A 133 -5.21 6.74 -1.41
CA LEU A 133 -5.41 6.38 -2.81
C LEU A 133 -6.51 5.35 -2.95
N VAL A 134 -7.53 5.68 -3.73
CA VAL A 134 -8.58 4.78 -4.15
C VAL A 134 -8.28 4.28 -5.56
N VAL A 135 -8.30 2.96 -5.74
CA VAL A 135 -8.17 2.28 -7.02
C VAL A 135 -9.40 1.41 -7.22
N ARG A 136 -10.07 1.59 -8.36
CA ARG A 136 -11.26 0.82 -8.74
C ARG A 136 -11.03 0.14 -10.07
N ARG A 137 -11.34 -1.15 -10.12
CA ARG A 137 -11.26 -1.94 -11.34
C ARG A 137 -12.21 -3.12 -11.29
N LEU A 138 -12.34 -3.79 -12.41
CA LEU A 138 -12.95 -5.11 -12.44
C LEU A 138 -11.87 -6.19 -12.36
N ALA A 139 -12.29 -7.39 -11.96
CA ALA A 139 -11.48 -8.59 -12.12
C ALA A 139 -11.08 -8.76 -13.60
N ALA A 140 -9.86 -9.21 -13.85
CA ALA A 140 -9.36 -9.39 -15.22
C ALA A 140 -10.06 -10.55 -15.98
N ILE A 141 -10.66 -11.49 -15.24
CA ILE A 141 -11.32 -12.68 -15.79
C ILE A 141 -12.82 -12.59 -15.49
N PRO A 142 -13.70 -12.80 -16.48
CA PRO A 142 -15.13 -12.77 -16.23
C PRO A 142 -15.57 -14.00 -15.42
N ALA A 143 -16.57 -13.80 -14.55
CA ALA A 143 -17.16 -14.85 -13.74
C ALA A 143 -17.99 -15.81 -14.59
N THR A 144 -17.69 -17.11 -14.50
CA THR A 144 -18.50 -18.18 -15.12
C THR A 144 -19.68 -18.60 -14.27
N THR A 145 -19.64 -18.30 -12.97
CA THR A 145 -20.71 -18.59 -12.00
C THR A 145 -20.84 -17.41 -11.05
N LEU A 146 -22.07 -16.91 -10.90
CA LEU A 146 -22.37 -15.76 -10.04
C LEU A 146 -22.72 -16.23 -8.64
N GLN A 147 -22.08 -15.63 -7.64
CA GLN A 147 -22.32 -15.90 -6.22
C GLN A 147 -23.23 -14.84 -5.62
N THR A 148 -24.06 -15.21 -4.65
CA THR A 148 -24.85 -14.24 -3.90
C THR A 148 -23.93 -13.31 -3.10
N ASN A 149 -24.44 -12.12 -2.79
CA ASN A 149 -23.75 -11.05 -2.09
C ASN A 149 -22.55 -10.41 -2.80
N THR A 150 -22.03 -10.99 -3.89
CA THR A 150 -20.90 -10.42 -4.63
C THR A 150 -21.34 -9.24 -5.50
N VAL A 151 -20.55 -8.16 -5.46
CA VAL A 151 -20.74 -7.00 -6.31
C VAL A 151 -20.13 -7.28 -7.67
N TYR A 152 -20.97 -7.26 -8.69
CA TYR A 152 -20.60 -7.54 -10.06
C TYR A 152 -20.85 -6.33 -10.96
N PHE A 153 -20.09 -6.26 -12.02
CA PHE A 153 -20.34 -5.38 -13.15
C PHE A 153 -20.63 -6.23 -14.38
N HIS A 154 -21.85 -6.11 -14.92
CA HIS A 154 -22.22 -6.73 -16.18
C HIS A 154 -21.92 -5.75 -17.31
N SER A 155 -21.16 -6.17 -18.32
CA SER A 155 -20.72 -5.32 -19.42
C SER A 155 -20.96 -5.96 -20.78
N SER A 156 -21.36 -5.10 -21.72
CA SER A 156 -21.40 -5.29 -23.18
C SER A 156 -20.38 -4.30 -23.80
N TYR A 157 -20.32 -4.15 -25.13
CA TYR A 157 -19.50 -3.11 -25.77
C TYR A 157 -20.03 -1.68 -25.57
N SER A 158 -21.34 -1.50 -25.42
CA SER A 158 -21.96 -0.17 -25.38
C SER A 158 -22.54 0.21 -24.02
N VAL A 159 -22.76 -0.76 -23.13
CA VAL A 159 -23.41 -0.56 -21.84
C VAL A 159 -22.74 -1.40 -20.76
N GLY A 160 -22.84 -0.93 -19.53
CA GLY A 160 -22.50 -1.72 -18.37
C GLY A 160 -23.24 -1.24 -17.13
N GLN A 161 -23.55 -2.16 -16.23
CA GLN A 161 -24.29 -1.87 -15.02
C GLN A 161 -23.71 -2.66 -13.85
N ILE A 162 -23.50 -1.96 -12.74
CA ILE A 162 -23.15 -2.59 -11.47
C ILE A 162 -24.40 -3.15 -10.80
N PHE A 163 -24.29 -4.32 -10.19
CA PHE A 163 -25.39 -4.97 -9.47
C PHE A 163 -24.87 -5.92 -8.40
N ARG A 164 -25.73 -6.26 -7.44
CA ARG A 164 -25.51 -7.29 -6.44
C ARG A 164 -26.85 -7.97 -6.15
N SER A 165 -26.85 -9.26 -5.84
CA SER A 165 -28.06 -9.99 -5.45
C SER A 165 -27.82 -10.82 -4.21
N THR A 166 -28.76 -10.78 -3.27
CA THR A 166 -28.81 -11.72 -2.14
C THR A 166 -29.65 -12.98 -2.46
N ALA A 167 -30.44 -12.93 -3.54
CA ALA A 167 -31.27 -14.05 -4.01
C ALA A 167 -30.49 -14.97 -4.95
N SER A 168 -30.79 -16.27 -4.86
CA SER A 168 -30.21 -17.33 -5.70
C SER A 168 -31.28 -17.94 -6.62
N PRO A 169 -30.99 -18.20 -7.92
CA PRO A 169 -29.73 -17.93 -8.60
C PRO A 169 -29.54 -16.44 -8.89
N VAL A 170 -28.29 -15.98 -8.82
CA VAL A 170 -27.95 -14.60 -9.20
C VAL A 170 -28.08 -14.47 -10.72
N THR A 171 -28.93 -13.54 -11.15
CA THR A 171 -29.17 -13.24 -12.56
C THR A 171 -28.59 -11.88 -12.89
N ALA A 172 -27.75 -11.80 -13.92
CA ALA A 172 -27.20 -10.54 -14.39
C ALA A 172 -28.31 -9.65 -15.01
N PRO A 173 -28.19 -8.32 -14.95
CA PRO A 173 -29.11 -7.41 -15.62
C PRO A 173 -29.22 -7.72 -17.12
N ALA A 174 -30.43 -7.67 -17.66
CA ALA A 174 -30.64 -7.83 -19.09
C ALA A 174 -30.35 -6.51 -19.80
N PHE A 175 -29.63 -6.58 -20.92
CA PHE A 175 -29.44 -5.47 -21.84
C PHE A 175 -30.09 -5.81 -23.18
N PRO A 176 -31.42 -5.64 -23.32
CA PRO A 176 -32.09 -5.79 -24.61
C PRO A 176 -31.40 -4.91 -25.65
N ASP A 177 -31.26 -5.43 -26.87
CA ASP A 177 -30.71 -4.70 -28.01
C ASP A 177 -29.21 -4.29 -27.92
N SER A 178 -28.50 -4.73 -26.86
CA SER A 178 -27.07 -4.44 -26.72
C SER A 178 -26.19 -5.49 -27.41
N PRO A 179 -25.09 -5.07 -28.06
CA PRO A 179 -24.22 -5.97 -28.81
C PRO A 179 -23.50 -6.98 -27.91
N THR A 180 -23.41 -8.23 -28.36
CA THR A 180 -22.59 -9.29 -27.75
C THR A 180 -21.10 -9.09 -28.05
N PRO A 181 -20.16 -9.57 -27.22
CA PRO A 181 -20.35 -10.45 -26.07
C PRO A 181 -20.79 -9.68 -24.83
N LEU A 182 -21.50 -10.38 -23.94
CA LEU A 182 -21.78 -9.92 -22.59
C LEU A 182 -20.92 -10.73 -21.62
N ALA A 183 -20.35 -10.06 -20.64
CA ALA A 183 -19.64 -10.72 -19.56
C ALA A 183 -19.83 -9.99 -18.24
N THR A 184 -19.79 -10.77 -17.16
CA THR A 184 -19.91 -10.29 -15.81
C THR A 184 -18.56 -10.40 -15.13
N PHE A 185 -18.09 -9.34 -14.50
CA PHE A 185 -16.82 -9.30 -13.79
C PHE A 185 -17.08 -8.92 -12.34
N ALA A 186 -16.32 -9.51 -11.40
CA ALA A 186 -16.34 -9.07 -10.02
C ALA A 186 -15.75 -7.65 -9.93
N VAL A 187 -16.33 -6.81 -9.08
CA VAL A 187 -15.78 -5.49 -8.80
C VAL A 187 -14.69 -5.62 -7.74
N GLU A 188 -13.56 -4.96 -7.96
CA GLU A 188 -12.44 -4.91 -7.03
C GLU A 188 -12.11 -3.44 -6.76
N THR A 189 -12.21 -3.04 -5.49
CA THR A 189 -11.91 -1.68 -5.03
C THR A 189 -10.93 -1.74 -3.88
N TYR A 190 -9.89 -0.91 -3.94
CA TYR A 190 -8.84 -0.82 -2.95
C TYR A 190 -8.66 0.62 -2.50
N VAL A 191 -8.56 0.83 -1.18
CA VAL A 191 -8.24 2.13 -0.57
C VAL A 191 -6.95 2.01 0.20
N TYR A 192 -5.86 2.52 -0.35
CA TYR A 192 -4.52 2.51 0.26
C TYR A 192 -4.35 3.66 1.24
N TYR A 193 -3.75 3.37 2.38
CA TYR A 193 -3.40 4.35 3.41
C TYR A 193 -2.24 3.83 4.27
N ILE A 194 -1.58 4.73 5.00
CA ILE A 194 -0.56 4.35 5.99
C ILE A 194 -1.19 4.26 7.37
N SER A 195 -0.94 3.13 8.04
CA SER A 195 -1.26 2.92 9.44
C SER A 195 -0.04 3.13 10.32
N PRO A 196 -0.16 3.73 11.52
CA PRO A 196 0.96 3.92 12.43
C PRO A 196 1.45 2.61 13.08
N PHE A 197 0.74 1.50 12.91
CA PHE A 197 1.07 0.17 13.44
C PHE A 197 0.70 -0.95 12.46
N THR A 198 1.31 -2.13 12.66
CA THR A 198 1.08 -3.33 11.83
C THR A 198 0.05 -4.26 12.47
N VAL A 199 -0.02 -4.36 13.79
CA VAL A 199 -0.96 -5.27 14.47
C VAL A 199 -1.98 -4.49 15.27
N SER A 200 -1.54 -3.67 16.22
CA SER A 200 -2.42 -2.87 17.07
C SER A 200 -1.76 -1.56 17.51
N ALA A 201 -2.58 -0.58 17.92
CA ALA A 201 -2.10 0.69 18.49
C ALA A 201 -1.30 0.56 19.80
N THR A 202 -1.19 -0.66 20.34
CA THR A 202 -0.48 -0.97 21.58
C THR A 202 0.72 -1.88 21.33
N GLU A 203 1.07 -2.17 20.08
CA GLU A 203 2.27 -2.96 19.78
C GLU A 203 3.53 -2.15 20.14
N ASP A 204 4.57 -2.87 20.59
CA ASP A 204 5.86 -2.29 20.97
C ASP A 204 6.99 -3.13 20.34
N PRO A 205 7.76 -2.56 19.38
CA PRO A 205 7.65 -1.20 18.86
C PRO A 205 6.46 -1.03 17.90
N LEU A 206 5.98 0.22 17.74
CA LEU A 206 5.04 0.60 16.69
C LEU A 206 5.71 0.54 15.30
N ILE A 207 5.21 -0.33 14.44
CA ILE A 207 5.72 -0.56 13.09
C ILE A 207 4.69 -0.04 12.08
N PRO A 208 4.93 1.08 11.40
CA PRO A 208 3.99 1.61 10.44
C PRO A 208 3.89 0.69 9.23
N ALA A 209 2.74 0.67 8.59
CA ALA A 209 2.46 -0.25 7.51
C ALA A 209 1.60 0.38 6.43
N LEU A 210 1.86 -0.02 5.19
CA LEU A 210 0.93 0.20 4.09
C LEU A 210 -0.21 -0.80 4.23
N TYR A 211 -1.41 -0.27 4.43
CA TYR A 211 -2.64 -1.01 4.39
C TYR A 211 -3.41 -0.70 3.12
N ARG A 212 -4.27 -1.64 2.74
CA ARG A 212 -5.40 -1.35 1.85
C ARG A 212 -6.69 -1.80 2.49
N VAL A 213 -7.76 -1.06 2.29
CA VAL A 213 -9.12 -1.55 2.53
C VAL A 213 -9.65 -2.11 1.21
N ALA A 214 -10.02 -3.38 1.18
CA ALA A 214 -10.45 -4.11 -0.02
C ALA A 214 -11.94 -4.43 0.03
N LEU A 215 -12.63 -4.25 -1.10
CA LEU A 215 -14.01 -4.67 -1.27
C LEU A 215 -14.10 -6.20 -1.20
N GLN A 216 -14.85 -6.69 -0.22
CA GLN A 216 -15.12 -8.11 -0.03
C GLN A 216 -16.32 -8.56 -0.86
N SER A 217 -16.44 -9.88 -1.00
CA SER A 217 -17.55 -10.51 -1.73
C SER A 217 -18.91 -10.31 -1.07
N ASP A 218 -18.98 -9.82 0.16
CA ASP A 218 -20.22 -9.42 0.84
C ASP A 218 -20.50 -7.91 0.76
N GLY A 219 -19.74 -7.21 -0.10
CA GLY A 219 -19.80 -5.77 -0.33
C GLY A 219 -19.33 -4.91 0.84
N SER A 220 -18.76 -5.50 1.89
CA SER A 220 -18.05 -4.77 2.93
C SER A 220 -16.64 -4.38 2.49
N MET A 221 -16.06 -3.38 3.16
CA MET A 221 -14.67 -2.99 2.93
C MET A 221 -13.85 -3.43 4.14
N ASP A 222 -12.88 -4.32 3.95
CA ASP A 222 -12.05 -4.86 5.03
C ASP A 222 -10.57 -4.57 4.84
N ARG A 223 -9.86 -4.36 5.94
CA ARG A 223 -8.43 -4.02 5.94
C ARG A 223 -7.55 -5.24 5.65
N GLU A 224 -6.56 -5.03 4.80
CA GLU A 224 -5.53 -6.01 4.42
C GLU A 224 -4.14 -5.37 4.53
N LEU A 225 -3.22 -6.06 5.19
CA LEU A 225 -1.82 -5.63 5.26
C LEU A 225 -1.16 -5.82 3.88
N VAL A 226 -0.58 -4.76 3.34
CA VAL A 226 0.20 -4.83 2.10
C VAL A 226 1.67 -5.03 2.42
N ALA A 227 2.26 -4.15 3.23
CA ALA A 227 3.65 -4.26 3.64
C ALA A 227 3.89 -3.55 4.99
N SER A 228 4.68 -4.17 5.86
CA SER A 228 5.19 -3.54 7.07
C SER A 228 6.37 -2.62 6.74
N GLY A 229 6.64 -1.68 7.64
CA GLY A 229 7.75 -0.75 7.56
C GLY A 229 7.57 0.38 6.55
N ILE A 230 6.36 0.61 6.01
CA ILE A 230 6.09 1.78 5.16
C ILE A 230 5.57 2.91 6.06
N GLU A 231 6.35 3.97 6.21
CA GLU A 231 6.08 5.05 7.16
C GLU A 231 5.40 6.25 6.52
N HIS A 232 5.75 6.58 5.26
CA HIS A 232 5.10 7.64 4.54
C HIS A 232 4.71 7.26 3.11
N MET A 233 3.56 7.75 2.66
CA MET A 233 3.06 7.64 1.30
C MET A 233 2.54 8.99 0.81
N GLN A 234 3.07 9.43 -0.32
CA GLN A 234 2.67 10.66 -1.02
C GLN A 234 2.43 10.34 -2.49
N ILE A 235 1.44 10.99 -3.10
CA ILE A 235 0.92 10.65 -4.41
C ILE A 235 0.55 11.93 -5.16
N GLN A 236 0.94 11.98 -6.43
CA GLN A 236 0.50 13.01 -7.36
C GLN A 236 -0.17 12.40 -8.59
N TYR A 237 -1.17 13.11 -9.10
CA TYR A 237 -1.99 12.73 -10.25
C TYR A 237 -1.60 13.56 -11.45
N GLY A 238 -1.18 12.88 -12.51
CA GLY A 238 -0.78 13.47 -13.78
C GLY A 238 -1.98 13.66 -14.70
N GLU A 239 -2.23 14.91 -15.08
CA GLU A 239 -3.29 15.31 -16.03
C GLU A 239 -2.67 16.05 -17.22
N VAL A 240 -3.17 15.80 -18.43
CA VAL A 240 -2.86 16.63 -19.60
C VAL A 240 -4.01 17.60 -19.80
N ILE A 241 -3.77 18.88 -19.56
CA ILE A 241 -4.79 19.92 -19.65
C ILE A 241 -4.91 20.38 -21.10
N PRO A 242 -6.04 20.10 -21.79
CA PRO A 242 -6.22 20.52 -23.17
C PRO A 242 -6.15 22.05 -23.28
N GLY A 243 -5.35 22.56 -24.22
CA GLY A 243 -5.27 23.99 -24.53
C GLY A 243 -4.34 24.83 -23.64
N VAL A 244 -3.70 24.27 -22.61
CA VAL A 244 -2.70 24.98 -21.78
C VAL A 244 -1.27 24.59 -22.17
N GLN A 245 -0.93 23.29 -22.10
CA GLN A 245 0.37 22.73 -22.48
C GLN A 245 0.18 21.27 -22.94
N PRO A 246 0.95 20.77 -23.91
CA PRO A 246 0.88 19.36 -24.32
C PRO A 246 1.54 18.39 -23.32
N THR A 247 2.05 18.89 -22.19
CA THR A 247 2.79 18.12 -21.18
C THR A 247 1.93 17.78 -19.97
N THR A 248 2.04 16.56 -19.46
CA THR A 248 1.41 16.15 -18.19
C THR A 248 1.89 17.04 -17.03
N GLN A 249 0.93 17.61 -16.29
CA GLN A 249 1.15 18.31 -15.03
C GLN A 249 0.70 17.43 -13.87
N PHE A 250 1.40 17.54 -12.73
CA PHE A 250 1.15 16.72 -11.55
C PHE A 250 0.50 17.56 -10.44
N PHE A 251 -0.56 17.02 -9.85
CA PHE A 251 -1.36 17.65 -8.80
C PHE A 251 -1.49 16.71 -7.60
N ASP A 252 -1.46 17.23 -6.38
CA ASP A 252 -1.61 16.41 -5.16
C ASP A 252 -3.07 15.94 -4.96
N THR A 253 -4.03 16.70 -5.49
CA THR A 253 -5.44 16.31 -5.56
C THR A 253 -6.17 17.05 -6.69
N LEU A 254 -7.37 16.60 -7.03
CA LEU A 254 -8.22 17.18 -8.08
C LEU A 254 -9.64 17.39 -7.56
N THR A 255 -10.39 18.28 -8.21
CA THR A 255 -11.77 18.60 -7.79
C THR A 255 -12.69 17.39 -7.95
N GLY A 256 -13.42 17.06 -6.88
CA GLY A 256 -14.43 16.00 -6.86
C GLY A 256 -14.27 15.07 -5.66
N SER A 257 -15.37 14.44 -5.25
CA SER A 257 -15.38 13.45 -4.18
C SER A 257 -15.13 12.04 -4.72
N SER A 258 -14.87 11.09 -3.83
CA SER A 258 -14.76 9.66 -4.16
C SER A 258 -16.08 9.05 -4.67
N THR A 259 -17.19 9.76 -4.51
CA THR A 259 -18.56 9.37 -4.86
C THR A 259 -19.14 10.16 -6.04
N THR A 260 -18.32 11.00 -6.70
CA THR A 260 -18.77 11.83 -7.83
C THR A 260 -19.08 10.97 -9.06
N THR A 261 -20.35 10.94 -9.46
CA THR A 261 -20.86 10.14 -10.58
C THR A 261 -20.94 10.90 -11.91
N ALA A 262 -20.90 12.23 -11.88
CA ALA A 262 -20.77 13.06 -13.08
C ALA A 262 -19.31 13.13 -13.54
N SER A 263 -19.09 13.50 -14.81
CA SER A 263 -17.73 13.73 -15.33
C SER A 263 -16.97 14.76 -14.50
N SER A 264 -15.71 14.48 -14.22
CA SER A 264 -14.85 15.29 -13.37
C SER A 264 -13.40 15.29 -13.86
N GLN A 265 -12.55 16.13 -13.26
CA GLN A 265 -11.13 16.21 -13.62
C GLN A 265 -10.40 14.87 -13.45
N TRP A 266 -10.88 14.03 -12.53
CA TRP A 266 -10.35 12.68 -12.32
C TRP A 266 -10.40 11.78 -13.56
N ASP A 267 -11.31 12.05 -14.51
CA ASP A 267 -11.41 11.29 -15.77
C ASP A 267 -10.25 11.59 -16.72
N SER A 268 -9.58 12.74 -16.55
CA SER A 268 -8.48 13.19 -17.41
C SER A 268 -7.11 12.77 -16.89
N VAL A 269 -7.05 12.06 -15.75
CA VAL A 269 -5.80 11.59 -15.16
C VAL A 269 -5.24 10.43 -15.97
N ASN A 270 -4.00 10.60 -16.43
CA ASN A 270 -3.31 9.64 -17.29
C ASN A 270 -2.08 8.99 -16.63
N SER A 271 -1.65 9.49 -15.49
CA SER A 271 -0.50 8.94 -14.76
C SER A 271 -0.60 9.23 -13.27
N VAL A 272 0.09 8.42 -12.47
CA VAL A 272 0.18 8.57 -11.01
C VAL A 272 1.65 8.47 -10.62
N ARG A 273 2.14 9.46 -9.89
CA ARG A 273 3.48 9.45 -9.29
C ARG A 273 3.36 9.12 -7.82
N ILE A 274 4.16 8.17 -7.35
CA ILE A 274 4.09 7.63 -6.00
C ILE A 274 5.45 7.80 -5.35
N TRP A 275 5.43 8.16 -4.07
CA TRP A 275 6.57 8.09 -3.17
C TRP A 275 6.20 7.26 -1.95
N LEU A 276 7.04 6.28 -1.63
CA LEU A 276 6.94 5.48 -0.41
C LEU A 276 8.24 5.60 0.38
N LEU A 277 8.17 6.07 1.62
CA LEU A 277 9.30 6.07 2.54
C LEU A 277 9.20 4.85 3.43
N ALA A 278 10.09 3.88 3.21
CA ALA A 278 10.18 2.70 4.06
C ALA A 278 11.22 2.91 5.15
N ARG A 279 10.99 2.33 6.33
CA ARG A 279 11.93 2.26 7.44
C ARG A 279 12.12 0.86 7.97
N ASN A 280 13.23 0.62 8.68
CA ASN A 280 13.42 -0.62 9.43
C ASN A 280 12.41 -0.69 10.59
N GLU A 281 11.98 -1.90 10.94
CA GLU A 281 10.94 -2.11 11.95
C GLU A 281 11.42 -1.74 13.36
N THR A 282 12.72 -1.87 13.62
CA THR A 282 13.35 -1.62 14.91
C THR A 282 14.45 -0.58 14.79
N ALA A 283 14.48 0.38 15.73
CA ALA A 283 15.51 1.40 15.77
C ALA A 283 16.90 0.79 16.02
N GLU A 284 17.93 1.42 15.45
CA GLU A 284 19.33 1.14 15.68
C GLU A 284 19.91 2.26 16.56
N PRO A 285 20.18 2.00 17.86
CA PRO A 285 20.61 3.06 18.79
C PRO A 285 21.90 3.79 18.39
N SER A 286 22.76 3.14 17.59
CA SER A 286 24.02 3.70 17.10
C SER A 286 23.90 4.39 15.74
N TYR A 287 22.73 4.36 15.11
CA TYR A 287 22.46 5.02 13.84
C TYR A 287 21.74 6.35 14.09
N ALA A 288 22.15 7.39 13.36
CA ALA A 288 21.46 8.67 13.34
C ALA A 288 21.07 8.98 11.89
N ASN A 289 19.77 8.92 11.60
CA ASN A 289 19.27 9.35 10.30
C ASN A 289 19.25 10.88 10.26
N THR A 290 20.02 11.48 9.35
CA THR A 290 20.08 12.94 9.16
C THR A 290 19.61 13.36 7.78
N ASN A 291 18.95 12.45 7.05
CA ASN A 291 18.47 12.72 5.71
C ASN A 291 17.16 13.50 5.73
N ILE A 292 16.96 14.29 4.68
CA ILE A 292 15.72 15.00 4.38
C ILE A 292 15.11 14.35 3.14
N TYR A 293 13.82 14.00 3.21
CA TYR A 293 13.10 13.35 2.12
C TYR A 293 12.00 14.27 1.60
N ALA A 294 12.14 14.74 0.36
CA ALA A 294 11.10 15.50 -0.33
C ALA A 294 10.20 14.55 -1.14
N MET A 295 8.89 14.60 -0.89
CA MET A 295 7.90 13.67 -1.43
C MET A 295 6.62 14.45 -1.80
N GLY A 296 6.37 14.67 -3.08
CA GLY A 296 5.25 15.50 -3.51
C GLY A 296 5.39 16.95 -3.02
N ASP A 297 4.37 17.43 -2.30
CA ASP A 297 4.35 18.72 -1.60
C ASP A 297 4.89 18.66 -0.15
N GLN A 298 5.24 17.46 0.34
CA GLN A 298 5.75 17.24 1.70
C GLN A 298 7.27 17.13 1.77
N VAL A 299 7.82 17.56 2.92
CA VAL A 299 9.23 17.40 3.27
C VAL A 299 9.34 16.80 4.67
N TYR A 300 9.92 15.60 4.75
CA TYR A 300 10.18 14.91 6.01
C TYR A 300 11.65 15.08 6.39
N ASP A 301 11.91 15.87 7.42
CA ASP A 301 13.25 16.20 7.93
C ASP A 301 13.54 15.44 9.23
N PHE A 302 14.47 14.49 9.18
CA PHE A 302 14.93 13.73 10.34
C PHE A 302 16.26 14.26 10.91
N SER A 303 16.86 15.30 10.30
CA SER A 303 18.14 15.86 10.72
C SER A 303 18.08 16.58 12.07
N ALA A 304 16.94 17.18 12.41
CA ALA A 304 16.74 17.89 13.67
C ALA A 304 16.54 16.95 14.88
N ALA A 305 16.02 15.74 14.64
CA ALA A 305 15.77 14.74 15.69
C ALA A 305 15.97 13.30 15.14
N PRO A 306 17.23 12.84 15.02
CA PRO A 306 17.52 11.49 14.53
C PRO A 306 16.94 10.42 15.46
N ASP A 307 16.16 9.51 14.91
CA ASP A 307 15.33 8.53 15.64
C ASP A 307 15.83 7.08 15.57
N GLY A 308 17.02 6.87 14.99
CA GLY A 308 17.63 5.55 14.87
C GLY A 308 17.04 4.65 13.77
N PHE A 309 16.09 5.14 12.97
CA PHE A 309 15.51 4.34 11.89
C PHE A 309 16.23 4.58 10.56
N ARG A 310 16.69 3.51 9.92
CA ARG A 310 17.17 3.54 8.54
C ARG A 310 15.95 3.69 7.63
N ARG A 311 16.06 4.60 6.66
CA ARG A 311 14.99 4.87 5.70
C ARG A 311 15.48 4.76 4.27
N GLN A 312 14.57 4.38 3.39
CA GLN A 312 14.80 4.43 1.95
C GLN A 312 13.55 4.93 1.24
N LEU A 313 13.75 5.91 0.39
CA LEU A 313 12.70 6.46 -0.46
C LEU A 313 12.60 5.65 -1.75
N PHE A 314 11.40 5.18 -2.04
CA PHE A 314 11.02 4.54 -3.29
C PHE A 314 10.10 5.47 -4.06
N THR A 315 10.37 5.67 -5.35
CA THR A 315 9.52 6.50 -6.21
C THR A 315 9.28 5.84 -7.55
N THR A 316 8.08 6.02 -8.10
CA THR A 316 7.76 5.58 -9.46
C THR A 316 6.67 6.45 -10.07
N VAL A 317 6.62 6.47 -11.40
CA VAL A 317 5.50 7.02 -12.17
C VAL A 317 4.84 5.86 -12.91
N VAL A 318 3.55 5.70 -12.70
CA VAL A 318 2.71 4.69 -13.35
C VAL A 318 1.83 5.40 -14.36
N GLN A 319 1.97 5.06 -15.64
CA GLN A 319 1.02 5.48 -16.66
C GLN A 319 -0.25 4.61 -16.54
N LEU A 320 -1.39 5.27 -16.52
CA LEU A 320 -2.70 4.62 -16.54
C LEU A 320 -3.10 4.32 -17.98
N ARG A 321 -3.88 3.25 -18.20
CA ARG A 321 -4.22 2.73 -19.54
C ARG A 321 -5.65 3.06 -20.00
N ASN A 322 -6.36 3.83 -19.18
CA ASN A 322 -7.74 4.29 -19.39
C ASN A 322 -7.86 5.10 -20.68
#